data_AF-A0A8J3JH19-F1
#
_entry.id   AF-A0A8J3JH19-F1
#
_cell.length_a   1.000
_cell.length_b   1.000
_cell.length_c   1.000
_cell.angle_alpha   90.00
_cell.angle_beta   90.00
_cell.angle_gamma   90.00
#
_symmetry.space_group_name_H-M   'P 1'
#
loop_
_entity.id
_entity.type
_entity.pdbx_description
1 polymer ?
#
loop_
_entity_poly.entity_id
_entity_poly.type
_entity_poly.pdbx_seq_one_letter_code
_entity_poly.pdbx_strand_id
1 'polypeptide(L)'
;MDDEARLERQLGSLLQHERVRRGMSQEQLAARSGVPRQQITRFEGGRRAVTSTLADRLFGELGLQLRVAVEAAGSGLDAEIEKVRAGLSGRQSMVLADLRLLSTRHRPGFAYLLDGEGAALLQGVPVAARRLDLLVAEVEVDALAEWILRVGLRRYDERWRELGWGDPDPRTAGPLWWGNGLVELAVRLVAELPPPVLVTVPGFGAGEEHRAAVRALPEVEADFPAVARVLSRLRAAR
;
A
#
# COMPACT_ATOMS: atom_id res chain seq x y z
N MET A 1 -2.06 -12.66 -13.49
CA MET A 1 -1.06 -13.29 -12.61
C MET A 1 -1.07 -12.71 -11.19
N ASP A 2 -1.45 -11.44 -10.98
CA ASP A 2 -1.46 -10.83 -9.63
C ASP A 2 -2.50 -11.40 -8.66
N ASP A 3 -3.67 -11.82 -9.14
CA ASP A 3 -4.77 -12.28 -8.26
C ASP A 3 -4.51 -13.65 -7.63
N GLU A 4 -3.89 -14.58 -8.37
CA GLU A 4 -3.51 -15.90 -7.86
C GLU A 4 -2.42 -15.76 -6.78
N ALA A 5 -1.39 -14.97 -7.06
CA ALA A 5 -0.34 -14.67 -6.08
C ALA A 5 -0.87 -13.93 -4.84
N ARG A 6 -1.92 -13.10 -4.99
CA ARG A 6 -2.59 -12.43 -3.87
C ARG A 6 -3.36 -13.44 -3.01
N LEU A 7 -4.10 -14.36 -3.63
CA LEU A 7 -4.84 -15.40 -2.92
C LEU A 7 -3.90 -16.33 -2.14
N GLU A 8 -2.79 -16.75 -2.76
CA GLU A 8 -1.78 -17.58 -2.09
C GLU A 8 -1.19 -16.90 -0.86
N ARG A 9 -0.86 -15.59 -0.96
CA ARG A 9 -0.38 -14.81 0.20
C ARG A 9 -1.43 -14.67 1.30
N GLN A 10 -2.70 -14.48 0.93
CA GLN A 10 -3.79 -14.39 1.91
C GLN A 10 -4.00 -15.72 2.65
N LEU A 11 -4.00 -16.85 1.93
CA LEU A 11 -4.12 -18.18 2.52
C LEU A 11 -2.92 -18.50 3.43
N GLY A 12 -1.70 -18.20 2.98
CA GLY A 12 -0.48 -18.38 3.78
C GLY A 12 -0.50 -17.58 5.07
N SER A 13 -0.86 -16.30 4.98
CA SER A 13 -0.98 -15.41 6.15
C SER A 13 -2.07 -15.87 7.12
N LEU A 14 -3.22 -16.33 6.61
CA LEU A 14 -4.31 -16.85 7.44
C LEU A 14 -3.88 -18.09 8.21
N LEU A 15 -3.20 -19.04 7.56
CA LEU A 15 -2.70 -20.25 8.22
C LEU A 15 -1.67 -19.90 9.31
N GLN A 16 -0.72 -19.02 8.99
CA GLN A 16 0.28 -18.56 9.95
C GLN A 16 -0.37 -17.91 11.17
N HIS A 17 -1.36 -17.04 10.96
CA HIS A 17 -2.09 -16.36 12.02
C HIS A 17 -2.79 -17.37 12.95
N GLU A 18 -3.57 -18.29 12.38
CA GLU A 18 -4.32 -19.28 13.15
C GLU A 18 -3.40 -20.27 13.89
N ARG A 19 -2.26 -20.63 13.28
CA ARG A 19 -1.23 -21.47 13.93
C ARG A 19 -0.60 -20.75 15.12
N VAL A 20 -0.17 -19.50 14.95
CA VAL A 20 0.46 -18.69 16.02
C VAL A 20 -0.53 -18.42 17.16
N ARG A 21 -1.79 -18.13 16.84
CA ARG A 21 -2.86 -17.93 17.84
C ARG A 21 -3.08 -19.15 18.73
N ARG A 22 -2.74 -20.36 18.25
CA ARG A 22 -2.80 -21.62 19.00
C ARG A 22 -1.46 -22.00 19.66
N GLY A 23 -0.46 -21.12 19.62
CA GLY A 23 0.86 -21.38 20.19
C GLY A 23 1.64 -22.48 19.48
N MET A 24 1.28 -22.84 18.24
CA MET A 24 1.95 -23.91 17.49
C MET A 24 3.13 -23.38 16.68
N SER A 25 4.24 -24.10 16.67
CA SER A 25 5.35 -23.88 15.74
C SER A 25 5.09 -24.54 14.38
N GLN A 26 5.84 -24.15 13.35
CA GLN A 26 5.78 -24.84 12.05
C GLN A 26 6.18 -26.32 12.18
N GLU A 27 7.08 -26.66 13.10
CA GLU A 27 7.51 -28.04 13.38
C GLU A 27 6.36 -28.87 13.95
N GLN A 28 5.59 -28.29 14.87
CA GLN A 28 4.43 -28.94 15.49
C GLN A 28 3.31 -29.15 14.47
N LEU A 29 3.04 -28.16 13.62
CA LEU A 29 2.07 -28.32 12.54
C LEU A 29 2.54 -29.35 11.51
N ALA A 30 3.84 -29.40 11.19
CA ALA A 30 4.42 -30.41 10.29
C ALA A 30 4.20 -31.83 10.83
N ALA A 31 4.54 -32.04 12.11
CA ALA A 31 4.40 -33.33 12.78
C ALA A 31 2.94 -33.79 12.81
N ARG A 32 1.99 -32.87 13.08
CA ARG A 32 0.56 -33.19 13.15
C ARG A 32 -0.08 -33.45 11.79
N SER A 33 0.26 -32.63 10.79
CA SER A 33 -0.32 -32.73 9.44
C SER A 33 0.34 -33.78 8.55
N GLY A 34 1.49 -34.32 8.96
CA GLY A 34 2.33 -35.16 8.10
C GLY A 34 2.90 -34.41 6.88
N VAL A 35 2.80 -33.08 6.86
CA VAL A 35 3.33 -32.23 5.80
C VAL A 35 4.75 -31.80 6.16
N PRO A 36 5.74 -31.92 5.27
CA PRO A 36 7.10 -31.47 5.56
C PRO A 36 7.13 -29.99 5.96
N ARG A 37 7.90 -29.65 7.00
CA ARG A 37 8.05 -28.27 7.48
C ARG A 37 8.37 -27.27 6.37
N GLN A 38 9.24 -27.63 5.43
CA GLN A 38 9.57 -26.78 4.28
C GLN A 38 8.35 -26.46 3.40
N GLN A 39 7.40 -27.38 3.27
CA GLN A 39 6.15 -27.13 2.55
C GLN A 39 5.27 -26.15 3.31
N ILE A 40 5.20 -26.24 4.64
CA ILE A 40 4.50 -25.26 5.49
C ILE A 40 5.15 -23.88 5.36
N THR A 41 6.48 -23.79 5.42
CA THR A 41 7.20 -22.51 5.22
C THR A 41 6.88 -21.89 3.86
N ARG A 42 6.84 -22.69 2.79
CA ARG A 42 6.49 -22.19 1.44
C ARG A 42 5.02 -21.79 1.33
N PHE A 43 4.12 -22.53 1.99
CA PHE A 43 2.70 -22.23 2.05
C PHE A 43 2.46 -20.90 2.78
N GLU A 44 2.98 -20.75 4.00
CA GLU A 44 2.87 -19.51 4.79
C GLU A 44 3.52 -18.32 4.07
N GLY A 45 4.59 -18.57 3.29
CA GLY A 45 5.24 -17.55 2.48
C GLY A 45 4.56 -17.20 1.15
N GLY A 46 3.48 -17.89 0.76
CA GLY A 46 2.79 -17.67 -0.52
C GLY A 46 3.67 -17.88 -1.76
N ARG A 47 4.60 -18.86 -1.70
CA ARG A 47 5.62 -19.12 -2.77
C ARG A 47 5.30 -20.35 -3.62
N ARG A 48 4.10 -20.93 -3.53
CA ARG A 48 3.71 -22.16 -4.24
C ARG A 48 2.20 -22.20 -4.48
N ALA A 49 1.83 -22.72 -5.65
CA ALA A 49 0.48 -23.19 -5.98
C ALA A 49 -0.12 -24.00 -4.82
N VAL A 50 -1.05 -23.36 -4.13
CA VAL A 50 -1.81 -23.95 -3.04
C VAL A 50 -2.85 -24.88 -3.64
N THR A 51 -2.72 -26.19 -3.41
CA THR A 51 -3.84 -27.09 -3.70
C THR A 51 -4.87 -26.95 -2.58
N SER A 52 -6.15 -26.96 -2.95
CA SER A 52 -7.26 -26.94 -1.98
C SER A 52 -7.12 -28.05 -0.94
N THR A 53 -6.68 -29.24 -1.36
CA THR A 53 -6.43 -30.39 -0.49
C THR A 53 -5.35 -30.14 0.57
N LEU A 54 -4.26 -29.45 0.20
CA LEU A 54 -3.20 -29.12 1.16
C LEU A 54 -3.69 -28.07 2.16
N ALA A 55 -4.42 -27.06 1.68
CA ALA A 55 -4.99 -26.04 2.55
C ALA A 55 -5.98 -26.66 3.55
N ASP A 56 -6.93 -27.48 3.08
CA ASP A 56 -7.90 -28.18 3.93
C ASP A 56 -7.23 -29.03 5.00
N ARG A 57 -6.19 -29.79 4.64
CA ARG A 57 -5.45 -30.60 5.62
C ARG A 57 -4.81 -29.74 6.70
N LEU A 58 -4.12 -28.67 6.32
CA LEU A 58 -3.41 -27.80 7.26
C LEU A 58 -4.37 -27.05 8.19
N PHE A 59 -5.48 -26.53 7.66
CA PHE A 59 -6.53 -25.91 8.48
C PHE A 59 -7.26 -26.93 9.35
N GLY A 60 -7.51 -28.13 8.84
CA GLY A 60 -8.13 -29.24 9.58
C GLY A 60 -7.35 -29.63 10.83
N GLU A 61 -6.02 -29.65 10.77
CA GLU A 61 -5.17 -29.89 11.95
C GLU A 61 -5.28 -28.81 13.03
N LEU A 62 -5.65 -27.59 12.63
CA LEU A 62 -5.93 -26.50 13.56
C LEU A 62 -7.38 -26.54 14.09
N GLY A 63 -8.17 -27.56 13.72
CA GLY A 63 -9.58 -27.68 14.03
C GLY A 63 -10.44 -26.67 13.25
N LEU A 64 -9.99 -26.25 12.07
CA LEU A 64 -10.64 -25.25 11.24
C LEU A 64 -11.07 -25.86 9.91
N GLN A 65 -12.20 -25.40 9.39
CA GLN A 65 -12.66 -25.74 8.05
C GLN A 65 -12.48 -24.53 7.14
N LEU A 66 -11.79 -24.72 6.00
CA LEU A 66 -11.70 -23.69 4.98
C LEU A 66 -13.02 -23.65 4.20
N ARG A 67 -13.63 -22.46 4.09
CA ARG A 67 -14.80 -22.24 3.24
C ARG A 67 -14.40 -21.40 2.04
N VAL A 68 -14.47 -21.99 0.85
CA VAL A 68 -14.32 -21.26 -0.41
C VAL A 68 -15.71 -20.81 -0.85
N ALA A 69 -15.87 -19.51 -1.07
CA ALA A 69 -17.08 -18.93 -1.64
C ALA A 69 -16.71 -18.12 -2.89
N VAL A 70 -17.63 -18.05 -3.84
CA VAL A 70 -17.51 -17.17 -5.00
C VAL A 70 -18.38 -15.96 -4.73
N GLU A 71 -17.84 -14.78 -4.99
CA GLU A 71 -18.59 -13.53 -4.91
C GLU A 71 -18.77 -12.93 -6.29
N ALA A 72 -19.78 -12.06 -6.45
CA ALA A 72 -19.95 -11.31 -7.69
C ALA A 72 -18.68 -10.50 -7.97
N ALA A 73 -18.19 -10.55 -9.21
CA ALA A 73 -17.00 -9.79 -9.58
C ALA A 73 -17.17 -8.29 -9.22
N GLY A 74 -16.30 -7.79 -8.36
CA GLY A 74 -16.35 -6.41 -7.86
C GLY A 74 -17.00 -6.22 -6.48
N SER A 75 -17.64 -7.22 -5.87
CA SER A 75 -18.24 -7.13 -4.52
C SER A 75 -17.26 -6.63 -3.47
N GLY A 76 -16.04 -7.18 -3.46
CA GLY A 76 -14.98 -6.76 -2.54
C GLY A 76 -14.50 -5.33 -2.81
N LEU A 77 -14.49 -4.90 -4.08
CA LEU A 77 -14.14 -3.53 -4.45
C LEU A 77 -15.24 -2.55 -4.01
N ASP A 78 -16.51 -2.90 -4.18
CA ASP A 78 -17.64 -2.09 -3.72
C ASP A 78 -17.62 -1.93 -2.20
N ALA A 79 -17.37 -3.03 -1.48
CA ALA A 79 -17.23 -2.99 -0.02
C ALA A 79 -16.03 -2.12 0.42
N GLU A 80 -14.91 -2.16 -0.29
CA GLU A 80 -13.75 -1.28 -0.03
C GLU A 80 -14.08 0.18 -0.31
N ILE A 81 -14.74 0.47 -1.44
CA ILE A 81 -15.21 1.82 -1.81
C ILE A 81 -16.12 2.38 -0.72
N GLU A 82 -17.12 1.62 -0.27
CA GLU A 82 -18.06 2.08 0.76
C GLU A 82 -17.38 2.25 2.12
N LYS A 83 -16.45 1.36 2.47
CA LYS A 83 -15.64 1.50 3.69
C LYS A 83 -14.77 2.76 3.66
N VAL A 84 -14.20 3.11 2.51
CA VAL A 84 -13.42 4.35 2.37
C VAL A 84 -14.33 5.56 2.40
N ARG A 85 -15.45 5.52 1.66
CA ARG A 85 -16.46 6.59 1.59
C ARG A 85 -17.01 6.97 2.97
N ALA A 86 -17.32 5.98 3.81
CA ALA A 86 -17.86 6.19 5.15
C ALA A 86 -16.93 7.01 6.07
N GLY A 87 -15.63 7.08 5.77
CA GLY A 87 -14.64 7.84 6.55
C GLY A 87 -13.79 8.76 5.70
N LEU A 88 -14.32 9.26 4.56
CA LEU A 88 -13.52 9.94 3.53
C LEU A 88 -12.74 11.14 4.09
N SER A 89 -13.41 12.05 4.80
CA SER A 89 -12.77 13.26 5.34
C SER A 89 -11.62 12.93 6.30
N GLY A 90 -11.82 11.98 7.23
CA GLY A 90 -10.76 11.57 8.15
C GLY A 90 -9.56 10.92 7.43
N ARG A 91 -9.82 10.18 6.34
CA ARG A 91 -8.75 9.62 5.51
C ARG A 91 -8.01 10.68 4.70
N GLN A 92 -8.71 11.70 4.20
CA GLN A 92 -8.07 12.85 3.54
C GLN A 92 -7.13 13.59 4.49
N SER A 93 -7.57 13.85 5.73
CA SER A 93 -6.72 14.45 6.76
C SER A 93 -5.50 13.57 7.07
N MET A 94 -5.64 12.23 7.04
CA MET A 94 -4.53 11.31 7.30
C MET A 94 -3.41 11.42 6.25
N VAL A 95 -3.73 11.58 4.96
CA VAL A 95 -2.71 11.77 3.91
C VAL A 95 -1.85 13.01 4.19
N LEU A 96 -2.48 14.10 4.63
CA LEU A 96 -1.75 15.30 5.02
C LEU A 96 -0.99 15.13 6.35
N ALA A 97 -1.46 14.24 7.22
CA ALA A 97 -0.80 13.92 8.48
C ALA A 97 0.55 13.27 8.21
N ASP A 98 0.59 12.30 7.30
CA ASP A 98 1.80 11.59 6.90
C ASP A 98 2.83 12.56 6.32
N LEU A 99 2.39 13.46 5.42
CA LEU A 99 3.25 14.50 4.89
C LEU A 99 3.77 15.44 5.99
N ARG A 100 2.93 15.83 6.94
CA ARG A 100 3.31 16.66 8.08
C ARG A 100 4.30 15.95 9.00
N LEU A 101 4.12 14.65 9.24
CA LEU A 101 5.05 13.84 10.04
C LEU A 101 6.46 13.86 9.43
N LEU A 102 6.56 13.68 8.10
CA LEU A 102 7.84 13.80 7.40
C LEU A 102 8.39 15.23 7.40
N SER A 103 7.52 16.23 7.42
CA SER A 103 7.89 17.64 7.32
C SER A 103 8.11 18.36 8.67
N THR A 104 7.84 17.69 9.80
CA THR A 104 7.79 18.35 11.13
C THR A 104 9.15 18.90 11.55
N ARG A 105 10.24 18.16 11.26
CA ARG A 105 11.62 18.60 11.54
C ARG A 105 12.32 19.20 10.33
N HIS A 106 12.01 18.68 9.14
CA HIS A 106 12.66 19.07 7.89
C HIS A 106 11.59 19.24 6.81
N ARG A 107 11.23 20.48 6.50
CA ARG A 107 10.30 20.74 5.39
C ARG A 107 10.97 20.41 4.05
N PRO A 108 10.25 19.85 3.07
CA PRO A 108 10.75 19.71 1.72
C PRO A 108 11.20 21.06 1.16
N GLY A 109 12.44 21.12 0.69
CA GLY A 109 13.03 22.32 0.06
C GLY A 109 12.86 22.37 -1.46
N PHE A 110 12.00 21.51 -2.00
CA PHE A 110 11.79 21.30 -3.43
C PHE A 110 10.31 21.36 -3.79
N ALA A 111 10.02 21.65 -5.06
CA ALA A 111 8.67 21.58 -5.58
C ALA A 111 8.22 20.11 -5.76
N TYR A 112 6.98 19.82 -5.36
CA TYR A 112 6.36 18.51 -5.56
C TYR A 112 4.85 18.62 -5.71
N LEU A 113 4.23 17.59 -6.30
CA LEU A 113 2.79 17.36 -6.24
C LEU A 113 2.52 16.08 -5.48
N LEU A 114 1.42 16.05 -4.73
CA LEU A 114 0.84 14.78 -4.27
C LEU A 114 0.32 14.02 -5.49
N ASP A 115 0.58 12.72 -5.53
CA ASP A 115 0.28 11.85 -6.67
C ASP A 115 -0.48 10.59 -6.21
N GLY A 116 -0.80 9.70 -7.14
CA GLY A 116 -1.28 8.36 -6.85
C GLY A 116 -2.59 8.26 -6.11
N GLU A 117 -2.73 7.19 -5.30
CA GLU A 117 -3.96 6.93 -4.53
C GLU A 117 -4.25 8.07 -3.55
N GLY A 118 -3.21 8.69 -2.97
CA GLY A 118 -3.33 9.86 -2.09
C GLY A 118 -3.92 11.09 -2.79
N ALA A 119 -3.42 11.43 -3.99
CA ALA A 119 -3.96 12.53 -4.79
C ALA A 119 -5.41 12.30 -5.21
N ALA A 120 -5.76 11.07 -5.60
CA ALA A 120 -7.12 10.71 -5.95
C ALA A 120 -8.06 10.81 -4.73
N LEU A 121 -7.61 10.34 -3.56
CA LEU A 121 -8.35 10.44 -2.31
C LEU A 121 -8.63 11.89 -1.90
N LEU A 122 -7.62 12.76 -2.00
CA LEU A 122 -7.77 14.19 -1.72
C LEU A 122 -8.72 14.89 -2.71
N GLN A 123 -8.84 14.37 -3.93
CA GLN A 123 -9.84 14.81 -4.93
C GLN A 123 -11.22 14.17 -4.76
N GLY A 124 -11.43 13.38 -3.69
CA GLY A 124 -12.73 12.80 -3.33
C GLY A 124 -13.00 11.41 -3.90
N VAL A 125 -12.01 10.77 -4.52
CA VAL A 125 -12.14 9.39 -5.00
C VAL A 125 -11.95 8.43 -3.80
N PRO A 126 -12.89 7.50 -3.54
CA PRO A 126 -12.83 6.60 -2.39
C PRO A 126 -11.86 5.43 -2.62
N VAL A 127 -10.58 5.74 -2.81
CA VAL A 127 -9.47 4.78 -2.90
C VAL A 127 -8.78 4.64 -1.55
N ALA A 128 -8.30 3.45 -1.21
CA ALA A 128 -7.51 3.25 -0.01
C ALA A 128 -6.06 3.70 -0.26
N ALA A 129 -5.74 4.97 0.00
CA ALA A 129 -4.36 5.47 -0.07
C ALA A 129 -3.48 4.75 0.97
N ARG A 130 -2.57 3.89 0.50
CA ARG A 130 -1.73 3.05 1.38
C ARG A 130 -0.38 3.67 1.74
N ARG A 131 0.05 4.66 0.97
CA ARG A 131 1.32 5.36 1.12
C ARG A 131 1.20 6.79 0.61
N LEU A 132 2.22 7.57 0.85
CA LEU A 132 2.39 8.89 0.27
C LEU A 132 3.10 8.76 -1.08
N ASP A 133 2.45 9.12 -2.19
CA ASP A 133 3.07 9.21 -3.50
C ASP A 133 3.35 10.69 -3.83
N LEU A 134 4.57 11.01 -4.23
CA LEU A 134 4.98 12.35 -4.68
C LEU A 134 5.44 12.31 -6.13
N LEU A 135 5.08 13.35 -6.90
CA LEU A 135 5.69 13.67 -8.18
C LEU A 135 6.68 14.80 -7.97
N VAL A 136 7.92 14.64 -8.44
CA VAL A 136 9.03 15.59 -8.24
C VAL A 136 9.74 15.82 -9.57
N ALA A 137 10.14 17.06 -9.86
CA ALA A 137 10.92 17.33 -11.07
C ALA A 137 12.34 16.77 -10.96
N GLU A 138 12.92 16.29 -12.06
CA GLU A 138 14.29 15.75 -12.08
C GLU A 138 15.33 16.77 -11.63
N VAL A 139 15.12 18.06 -11.93
CA VAL A 139 15.98 19.17 -11.46
C VAL A 139 16.03 19.29 -9.94
N GLU A 140 15.02 18.77 -9.23
CA GLU A 140 14.90 18.83 -7.77
C GLU A 140 15.51 17.59 -7.07
N VAL A 141 16.07 16.63 -7.83
CA VAL A 141 16.55 15.35 -7.26
C VAL A 141 17.61 15.54 -6.18
N ASP A 142 18.42 16.59 -6.28
CA ASP A 142 19.45 16.91 -5.29
C ASP A 142 18.84 17.35 -3.96
N ALA A 143 17.86 18.26 -4.01
CA ALA A 143 17.13 18.72 -2.83
C ALA A 143 16.28 17.59 -2.21
N LEU A 144 15.72 16.70 -3.05
CA LEU A 144 15.04 15.47 -2.61
C LEU A 144 16.00 14.54 -1.85
N ALA A 145 17.20 14.29 -2.40
CA ALA A 145 18.20 13.43 -1.78
C ALA A 145 18.60 13.93 -0.38
N GLU A 146 18.88 15.23 -0.26
CA GLU A 146 19.21 15.83 1.03
C GLU A 146 18.04 15.75 2.03
N TRP A 147 16.82 15.93 1.56
CA TRP A 147 15.65 15.83 2.41
C TRP A 147 15.43 14.41 2.92
N ILE A 148 15.50 13.39 2.05
CA ILE A 148 15.39 11.96 2.41
C ILE A 148 16.42 11.59 3.47
N LEU A 149 17.67 12.02 3.31
CA LEU A 149 18.73 11.80 4.30
C LEU A 149 18.41 12.46 5.65
N ARG A 150 17.92 13.70 5.64
CA ARG A 150 17.55 14.43 6.86
C ARG A 150 16.34 13.82 7.59
N VAL A 151 15.33 13.35 6.87
CA VAL A 151 14.17 12.69 7.48
C VAL A 151 14.44 11.24 7.89
N GLY A 152 15.57 10.67 7.47
CA GLY A 152 16.03 9.34 7.90
C GLY A 152 15.18 8.19 7.37
N LEU A 153 14.72 8.29 6.12
CA LEU A 153 13.92 7.23 5.51
C LEU A 153 14.80 6.07 5.04
N ARG A 154 14.33 4.83 5.25
CA ARG A 154 14.97 3.60 4.78
C ARG A 154 14.46 3.24 3.41
N ARG A 155 15.35 2.85 2.49
CA ARG A 155 14.96 2.51 1.11
C ARG A 155 14.35 1.12 1.02
N TYR A 156 13.34 0.99 0.17
CA TYR A 156 12.78 -0.30 -0.21
C TYR A 156 13.79 -1.10 -1.04
N ASP A 157 14.10 -2.30 -0.58
CA ASP A 157 14.92 -3.26 -1.29
C ASP A 157 14.00 -4.26 -2.02
N GLU A 158 14.01 -4.23 -3.35
CA GLU A 158 13.16 -5.09 -4.17
C GLU A 158 13.54 -6.57 -4.07
N ARG A 159 14.83 -6.88 -3.85
CA ARG A 159 15.33 -8.25 -3.74
C ARG A 159 14.77 -8.93 -2.48
N TRP A 160 14.71 -8.19 -1.38
CA TRP A 160 14.20 -8.70 -0.11
C TRP A 160 12.73 -8.35 0.15
N ARG A 161 12.16 -7.45 -0.65
CA ARG A 161 10.81 -6.90 -0.54
C ARG A 161 10.53 -6.26 0.81
N GLU A 162 11.55 -5.61 1.37
CA GLU A 162 11.52 -5.02 2.72
C GLU A 162 12.20 -3.64 2.71
N LEU A 163 11.84 -2.80 3.68
CA LEU A 163 12.55 -1.53 3.92
C LEU A 163 13.90 -1.84 4.60
N GLY A 164 14.98 -1.62 3.86
CA GLY A 164 16.34 -1.96 4.27
C GLY A 164 17.24 -0.74 4.51
N TRP A 165 18.45 -1.03 4.96
CA TRP A 165 19.53 -0.03 5.15
C TRP A 165 20.35 0.22 3.88
N GLY A 166 19.75 -0.02 2.71
CA GLY A 166 20.38 0.31 1.43
C GLY A 166 20.58 1.82 1.28
N ASP A 167 21.36 2.21 0.27
CA ASP A 167 21.63 3.62 -0.02
C ASP A 167 20.31 4.38 -0.29
N PRO A 168 19.94 5.35 0.58
CA PRO A 168 18.69 6.07 0.45
C PRO A 168 18.71 7.11 -0.68
N ASP A 169 19.86 7.38 -1.32
CA ASP A 169 19.98 8.39 -2.37
C ASP A 169 19.06 8.07 -3.57
N PRO A 170 18.11 8.94 -3.94
CA PRO A 170 17.20 8.73 -5.08
C PRO A 170 17.92 8.53 -6.43
N ARG A 171 19.20 8.91 -6.56
CA ARG A 171 20.00 8.68 -7.77
C ARG A 171 20.51 7.24 -7.88
N THR A 172 20.55 6.51 -6.77
CA THR A 172 20.89 5.09 -6.79
C THR A 172 19.79 4.29 -7.48
N ALA A 173 20.19 3.41 -8.40
CA ALA A 173 19.27 2.63 -9.22
C ALA A 173 18.32 1.77 -8.38
N GLY A 174 17.07 1.65 -8.83
CA GLY A 174 16.02 0.86 -8.19
C GLY A 174 14.80 1.69 -7.84
N PRO A 175 13.79 1.08 -7.17
CA PRO A 175 12.57 1.77 -6.82
C PRO A 175 12.83 3.02 -5.97
N LEU A 176 12.18 4.12 -6.33
CA LEU A 176 12.13 5.35 -5.54
C LEU A 176 11.05 5.23 -4.48
N TRP A 177 11.28 4.34 -3.53
CA TRP A 177 10.36 4.03 -2.44
C TRP A 177 11.13 3.88 -1.14
N TRP A 178 10.65 4.56 -0.11
CA TRP A 178 11.23 4.56 1.22
C TRP A 178 10.16 4.48 2.31
N GLY A 179 10.58 4.26 3.54
CA GLY A 179 9.72 4.37 4.70
C GLY A 179 10.49 4.33 6.02
N ASN A 180 9.82 4.70 7.11
CA ASN A 180 10.39 4.63 8.46
C ASN A 180 9.57 3.76 9.42
N GLY A 181 8.56 3.04 8.91
CA GLY A 181 7.64 2.23 9.70
C GLY A 181 6.41 3.00 10.23
N LEU A 182 6.42 4.34 10.13
CA LEU A 182 5.24 5.17 10.35
C LEU A 182 4.64 5.63 9.02
N VAL A 183 5.50 6.08 8.11
CA VAL A 183 5.11 6.57 6.78
C VAL A 183 5.89 5.81 5.72
N GLU A 184 5.20 5.43 4.65
CA GLU A 184 5.79 4.99 3.40
C GLU A 184 5.67 6.11 2.36
N LEU A 185 6.76 6.34 1.63
CA LEU A 185 6.90 7.39 0.64
C LEU A 185 7.38 6.75 -0.67
N ALA A 186 6.62 6.94 -1.75
CA ALA A 186 7.10 6.68 -3.11
C ALA A 186 7.22 7.98 -3.88
N VAL A 187 8.24 8.08 -4.74
CA VAL A 187 8.48 9.25 -5.58
C VAL A 187 8.52 8.82 -7.04
N ARG A 188 7.94 9.63 -7.92
CA ARG A 188 8.19 9.57 -9.36
C ARG A 188 8.89 10.84 -9.79
N LEU A 189 9.96 10.68 -10.56
CA LEU A 189 10.67 11.79 -11.18
C LEU A 189 10.06 12.06 -12.56
N VAL A 190 9.91 13.33 -12.89
CA VAL A 190 9.46 13.81 -14.20
C VAL A 190 10.37 14.94 -14.66
N ALA A 191 10.52 15.13 -15.97
CA ALA A 191 11.32 16.23 -16.50
C ALA A 191 10.85 17.60 -15.95
N GLU A 192 9.54 17.84 -15.98
CA GLU A 192 8.90 19.04 -15.45
C GLU A 192 7.59 18.67 -14.73
N LEU A 193 7.27 19.40 -13.65
CA LEU A 193 6.01 19.19 -12.93
C LEU A 193 4.82 19.71 -13.76
N PRO A 194 3.73 18.93 -13.90
CA PRO A 194 2.52 19.42 -14.52
C PRO A 194 1.86 20.51 -13.65
N PRO A 195 0.93 21.30 -14.21
CA PRO A 195 0.17 22.29 -13.45
C PRO A 195 -0.57 21.65 -12.26
N PRO A 196 -0.50 22.24 -11.05
CA PRO A 196 -1.15 21.68 -9.88
C PRO A 196 -2.68 21.87 -9.93
N VAL A 197 -3.40 20.85 -9.48
CA VAL A 197 -4.78 21.04 -9.00
C VAL A 197 -4.71 21.35 -7.51
N LEU A 198 -5.31 22.47 -7.09
CA LEU A 198 -5.34 22.85 -5.68
C LEU A 198 -6.64 22.34 -5.06
N VAL A 199 -6.50 21.47 -4.06
CA VAL A 199 -7.63 20.93 -3.31
C VAL A 199 -7.62 21.46 -1.88
N THR A 200 -8.80 21.74 -1.35
CA THR A 200 -9.01 22.07 0.05
C THR A 200 -9.61 20.87 0.74
N VAL A 201 -8.98 20.42 1.82
CA VAL A 201 -9.47 19.30 2.64
C VAL A 201 -9.57 19.70 4.10
N PRO A 202 -10.44 19.03 4.89
CA PRO A 202 -10.51 19.26 6.33
C PRO A 202 -9.16 19.00 7.01
N GLY A 203 -8.78 19.93 7.88
CA GLY A 203 -7.62 19.82 8.74
C GLY A 203 -7.84 18.91 9.95
N PHE A 204 -6.92 18.99 10.91
CA PHE A 204 -6.93 18.13 12.09
C PHE A 204 -7.82 18.71 13.20
N GLY A 205 -7.92 20.04 13.26
CA GLY A 205 -8.84 20.76 14.13
C GLY A 205 -10.23 20.92 13.51
N ALA A 206 -11.24 21.05 14.37
CA ALA A 206 -12.60 21.39 13.93
C ALA A 206 -12.59 22.75 13.19
N GLY A 207 -13.05 22.75 11.93
CA GLY A 207 -13.08 23.95 11.08
C GLY A 207 -11.74 24.36 10.47
N GLU A 208 -10.67 23.59 10.69
CA GLU A 208 -9.40 23.82 10.01
C GLU A 208 -9.49 23.35 8.54
N GLU A 209 -8.85 24.07 7.63
CA GLU A 209 -8.75 23.71 6.22
C GLU A 209 -7.28 23.68 5.80
N HIS A 210 -6.90 22.67 5.03
CA HIS A 210 -5.58 22.57 4.44
C HIS A 210 -5.69 22.59 2.92
N ARG A 211 -4.79 23.33 2.29
CA ARG A 211 -4.63 23.34 0.83
C ARG A 211 -3.48 22.43 0.44
N ALA A 212 -3.73 21.55 -0.51
CA ALA A 212 -2.74 20.66 -1.07
C ALA A 212 -2.66 20.81 -2.59
N ALA A 213 -1.45 20.77 -3.13
CA ALA A 213 -1.20 20.67 -4.56
C ALA A 213 -1.15 19.20 -4.95
N VAL A 214 -2.09 18.77 -5.78
CA VAL A 214 -2.21 17.38 -6.24
C VAL A 214 -2.09 17.34 -7.77
N ARG A 215 -1.67 16.19 -8.30
CA ARG A 215 -1.72 15.89 -9.72
C ARG A 215 -3.17 15.77 -10.19
N ALA A 216 -3.45 16.24 -11.41
CA ALA A 216 -4.79 16.19 -11.99
C ALA A 216 -5.33 14.75 -12.07
N LEU A 217 -6.58 14.55 -11.64
CA LEU A 217 -7.18 13.22 -11.56
C LEU A 217 -7.12 12.38 -12.85
N PRO A 218 -7.33 12.93 -14.07
CA PRO A 218 -7.21 12.15 -15.30
C PRO A 218 -5.81 11.56 -15.52
N GLU A 219 -4.77 12.30 -15.11
CA GLU A 219 -3.38 11.82 -15.21
C GLU A 219 -3.06 10.76 -14.16
N VAL A 220 -3.58 10.95 -12.93
CA VAL A 220 -3.47 9.94 -11.87
C VAL A 220 -4.22 8.66 -12.29
N GLU A 221 -5.39 8.79 -12.90
CA GLU A 221 -6.13 7.63 -13.40
C GLU A 221 -5.34 6.84 -14.44
N ALA A 222 -4.69 7.54 -15.38
CA ALA A 222 -3.89 6.90 -16.43
C ALA A 222 -2.72 6.09 -15.87
N ASP A 223 -2.06 6.61 -14.82
CA ASP A 223 -0.84 6.02 -14.27
C ASP A 223 -1.08 5.03 -13.12
N PHE A 224 -2.25 5.06 -12.46
CA PHE A 224 -2.54 4.25 -11.27
C PHE A 224 -3.74 3.33 -11.48
N PRO A 225 -3.52 2.04 -11.82
CA PRO A 225 -4.59 1.07 -12.09
C PRO A 225 -5.59 0.88 -10.96
N ALA A 226 -5.18 1.04 -9.70
CA ALA A 226 -6.09 0.99 -8.55
C ALA A 226 -7.12 2.15 -8.58
N VAL A 227 -6.66 3.35 -8.93
CA VAL A 227 -7.52 4.54 -9.09
C VAL A 227 -8.46 4.35 -10.29
N ALA A 228 -7.92 3.90 -11.43
CA ALA A 228 -8.73 3.61 -12.62
C ALA A 228 -9.84 2.60 -12.37
N ARG A 229 -9.56 1.53 -11.61
CA ARG A 229 -10.58 0.53 -11.25
C ARG A 229 -11.71 1.13 -10.42
N VAL A 230 -11.39 1.96 -9.42
CA VAL A 230 -12.42 2.63 -8.60
C VAL A 230 -13.23 3.61 -9.44
N LEU A 231 -12.58 4.46 -10.25
CA LEU A 231 -13.28 5.43 -11.09
C LEU A 231 -14.18 4.77 -12.13
N SER A 232 -13.69 3.70 -12.79
CA SER A 232 -14.48 2.89 -13.72
C SER A 232 -15.71 2.31 -13.01
N ARG A 233 -15.53 1.75 -11.81
CA ARG A 233 -16.65 1.21 -11.01
C ARG A 233 -17.68 2.28 -10.65
N LEU A 234 -17.23 3.47 -10.23
CA LEU A 234 -18.11 4.60 -9.89
C LEU A 234 -18.86 5.16 -11.09
N ARG A 235 -18.25 5.16 -12.28
CA ARG A 235 -18.91 5.58 -13.53
C ARG A 235 -19.98 4.59 -13.96
N ALA A 236 -19.74 3.29 -13.78
CA ALA A 236 -20.70 2.24 -14.11
C ALA A 236 -21.90 2.16 -13.14
N ALA A 237 -21.79 2.79 -11.96
CA ALA A 237 -22.86 2.85 -10.95
C ALA A 237 -23.74 4.11 -11.05
N ARG A 238 -23.46 5.02 -12.01
CA ARG A 238 -24.27 6.20 -12.33
C ARG A 238 -25.26 5.88 -13.44
#